data_AF-A0A3N5PKZ1-F1
#
_entry.id   AF-A0A3N5PKZ1-F1
#
_cell.length_a   1.000
_cell.length_b   1.000
_cell.length_c   1.000
_cell.angle_alpha   90.00
_cell.angle_beta   90.00
_cell.angle_gamma   90.00
#
_symmetry.space_group_name_H-M   'P 1'
#
loop_
_entity.id
_entity.type
_entity.pdbx_description
1 polymer ?
#
loop_
_entity_poly.entity_id
_entity_poly.type
_entity_poly.pdbx_seq_one_letter_code
_entity_poly.pdbx_strand_id
1 'polypeptide(L)'
;KLFSDEEISRKITSKVEGLERERILAYLNVLASIKKNKFGKWGKAHWTEVNPKGTREKIYLVLKEKKKPLHFTEIAALIDKYNLGKKKAHPQTVHNELIKDSRFVLIGRGIYAMREWGYQEGTIKDVLIDILKKKARPMDKEDIIKEVLKARKVKKTTIMINLNNPKFFKKVDGHYSVK
;
A
#
# COMPACT_ATOMS: atom_id res chain seq x y z
N LYS A 1 -12.98 -7.23 7.91
CA LYS A 1 -13.14 -7.08 6.43
C LYS A 1 -14.21 -6.02 6.19
N LEU A 2 -13.89 -5.00 5.40
CA LEU A 2 -14.86 -4.00 4.95
C LEU A 2 -15.60 -4.50 3.71
N PHE A 3 -16.79 -3.97 3.45
CA PHE A 3 -17.66 -4.40 2.36
C PHE A 3 -18.15 -3.21 1.53
N SER A 4 -18.20 -3.34 0.20
CA SER A 4 -18.95 -2.40 -0.64
C SER A 4 -20.46 -2.54 -0.42
N ASP A 5 -21.26 -1.64 -0.98
CA ASP A 5 -22.72 -1.73 -0.95
C ASP A 5 -23.22 -3.05 -1.58
N GLU A 6 -22.63 -3.46 -2.71
CA GLU A 6 -22.96 -4.72 -3.38
C GLU A 6 -22.58 -5.93 -2.51
N GLU A 7 -21.38 -5.92 -1.94
CA GLU A 7 -20.87 -7.03 -1.15
C GLU A 7 -21.68 -7.24 0.14
N ILE A 8 -22.01 -6.16 0.85
CA ILE A 8 -22.76 -6.25 2.11
C ILE A 8 -24.22 -6.65 1.85
N SER A 9 -24.84 -6.08 0.81
CA SER A 9 -26.24 -6.39 0.47
C SER A 9 -26.38 -7.85 0.09
N ARG A 10 -25.51 -8.35 -0.81
CA ARG A 10 -25.49 -9.77 -1.22
C ARG A 10 -25.35 -10.71 -0.01
N LYS A 11 -24.51 -10.35 0.95
CA LYS A 11 -24.24 -11.16 2.15
C LYS A 11 -25.39 -11.16 3.16
N ILE A 12 -26.22 -10.10 3.17
CA ILE A 12 -27.42 -10.02 3.99
C ILE A 12 -28.56 -10.79 3.32
N THR A 13 -28.77 -10.58 2.01
CA THR A 13 -29.79 -11.31 1.25
C THR A 13 -29.56 -12.82 1.26
N SER A 14 -28.31 -13.30 1.30
CA SER A 14 -28.01 -14.73 1.44
C SER A 14 -28.39 -15.34 2.80
N LYS A 15 -28.81 -14.51 3.77
CA LYS A 15 -29.23 -14.93 5.11
C LYS A 15 -30.68 -14.57 5.43
N VAL A 16 -31.22 -13.58 4.72
CA VAL A 16 -32.57 -13.07 4.91
C VAL A 16 -33.14 -12.82 3.53
N GLU A 17 -34.09 -13.67 3.13
CA GLU A 17 -34.78 -13.56 1.84
C GLU A 17 -35.77 -12.39 1.84
N GLY A 18 -36.09 -11.87 0.65
CA GLY A 18 -37.11 -10.83 0.46
C GLY A 18 -36.71 -9.40 0.86
N LEU A 19 -35.44 -9.15 1.21
CA LEU A 19 -34.94 -7.81 1.47
C LEU A 19 -34.29 -7.19 0.22
N GLU A 20 -34.92 -6.12 -0.27
CA GLU A 20 -34.38 -5.25 -1.32
C GLU A 20 -33.14 -4.49 -0.87
N ARG A 21 -32.25 -4.20 -1.83
CA ARG A 21 -30.96 -3.53 -1.58
C ARG A 21 -31.13 -2.17 -0.90
N GLU A 22 -32.07 -1.34 -1.36
CA GLU A 22 -32.30 0.00 -0.81
C GLU A 22 -32.69 -0.08 0.66
N ARG A 23 -33.54 -1.05 1.04
CA ARG A 23 -33.95 -1.28 2.43
C ARG A 23 -32.77 -1.71 3.30
N ILE A 24 -31.94 -2.61 2.80
CA ILE A 24 -30.73 -3.05 3.51
C ILE A 24 -29.82 -1.84 3.80
N LEU A 25 -29.53 -1.02 2.79
CA LEU A 25 -28.68 0.16 2.97
C LEU A 25 -29.32 1.20 3.90
N ALA A 26 -30.63 1.38 3.85
CA ALA A 26 -31.36 2.25 4.77
C ALA A 26 -31.22 1.77 6.22
N TYR A 27 -31.41 0.47 6.49
CA TYR A 27 -31.22 -0.08 7.83
C TYR A 27 -29.78 0.07 8.33
N LEU A 28 -28.79 -0.23 7.47
CA LEU A 28 -27.38 -0.08 7.84
C LEU A 28 -27.00 1.35 8.21
N ASN A 29 -27.63 2.37 7.59
CA ASN A 29 -27.38 3.77 7.92
C ASN A 29 -27.87 4.17 9.32
N VAL A 30 -28.91 3.53 9.84
CA VAL A 30 -29.50 3.85 11.16
C VAL A 30 -28.74 3.15 12.30
N LEU A 31 -28.06 2.04 12.03
CA LEU A 31 -27.34 1.28 13.05
C LEU A 31 -26.11 2.04 13.56
N ALA A 32 -26.11 2.41 14.84
CA ALA A 32 -24.98 3.10 15.46
C ALA A 32 -23.65 2.29 15.43
N SER A 33 -23.76 0.96 15.42
CA SER A 33 -22.61 0.04 15.47
C SER A 33 -21.93 -0.18 14.12
N ILE A 34 -22.57 0.22 13.02
CA ILE A 34 -22.08 0.03 11.65
C ILE A 34 -22.02 1.39 10.97
N LYS A 35 -20.89 1.69 10.30
CA LYS A 35 -20.76 2.93 9.54
C LYS A 35 -20.08 2.69 8.21
N LYS A 36 -20.45 3.53 7.24
CA LYS A 36 -19.75 3.66 5.96
C LYS A 36 -18.57 4.61 6.13
N ASN A 37 -17.40 4.17 5.69
CA ASN A 37 -16.18 4.98 5.75
C ASN A 37 -16.11 5.98 4.58
N LYS A 38 -15.09 6.84 4.57
CA LYS A 38 -14.87 7.85 3.52
C LYS A 38 -14.59 7.28 2.11
N PHE A 39 -14.35 5.97 2.02
CA PHE A 39 -14.16 5.24 0.76
C PHE A 39 -15.43 4.48 0.33
N GLY A 40 -16.56 4.72 0.99
CA GLY A 40 -17.83 4.08 0.66
C GLY A 40 -17.92 2.62 1.10
N LYS A 41 -17.08 2.17 2.04
CA LYS A 41 -17.07 0.78 2.52
C LYS A 41 -17.66 0.68 3.93
N TRP A 42 -18.46 -0.35 4.16
CA TRP A 42 -19.11 -0.65 5.44
C TRP A 42 -18.22 -1.46 6.37
N GLY A 43 -18.28 -1.13 7.66
CA GLY A 43 -17.66 -1.89 8.74
C GLY A 43 -18.17 -1.45 10.10
N LYS A 44 -17.62 -2.04 11.17
CA LYS A 44 -17.99 -1.64 12.53
C LYS A 44 -17.51 -0.20 12.79
N ALA A 45 -18.36 0.61 13.43
CA ALA A 45 -18.09 2.03 13.67
C ALA A 45 -16.81 2.30 14.48
N HIS A 46 -16.41 1.36 15.36
CA HIS A 46 -15.18 1.47 16.17
C HIS A 46 -13.90 1.04 15.43
N TRP A 47 -14.01 0.45 14.23
CA TRP A 47 -12.83 0.04 13.47
C TRP A 47 -12.04 1.24 12.97
N THR A 48 -10.71 1.16 13.07
CA THR A 48 -9.79 2.19 12.58
C THR A 48 -9.90 2.40 11.07
N GLU A 49 -10.26 1.35 10.32
CA GLU A 49 -10.51 1.44 8.88
C GLU A 49 -11.84 2.15 8.52
N VAL A 50 -12.73 2.32 9.49
CA VAL A 50 -14.01 3.02 9.33
C VAL A 50 -13.90 4.45 9.84
N ASN A 51 -13.29 4.63 11.01
CA ASN A 51 -13.11 5.92 11.64
C ASN A 51 -11.65 6.11 12.10
N PRO A 52 -10.76 6.56 11.20
CA PRO A 52 -9.35 6.75 11.53
C PRO A 52 -9.16 7.96 12.45
N LYS A 53 -8.83 7.71 13.72
CA LYS A 53 -8.66 8.77 14.72
C LYS A 53 -7.32 9.51 14.57
N GLY A 54 -6.23 8.78 14.38
CA GLY A 54 -4.87 9.32 14.28
C GLY A 54 -4.35 9.43 12.85
N THR A 55 -3.19 10.06 12.70
CA THR A 55 -2.51 10.21 11.40
C THR A 55 -2.06 8.84 10.86
N ARG A 56 -1.62 7.92 11.72
CA ARG A 56 -1.19 6.56 11.33
C ARG A 56 -2.30 5.76 10.66
N GLU A 57 -3.52 5.81 11.22
CA GLU A 57 -4.67 5.11 10.65
C GLU A 57 -5.06 5.70 9.30
N LYS A 58 -4.95 7.02 9.13
CA LYS A 58 -5.22 7.70 7.85
C LYS A 58 -4.19 7.30 6.79
N ILE A 59 -2.90 7.27 7.16
CA ILE A 59 -1.82 6.78 6.29
C ILE A 59 -2.10 5.34 5.86
N TYR A 60 -2.44 4.47 6.81
CA TYR A 60 -2.77 3.07 6.54
C TYR A 60 -3.92 2.94 5.53
N LEU A 61 -4.99 3.69 5.73
CA LEU A 61 -6.13 3.71 4.82
C LEU A 61 -5.76 4.17 3.41
N VAL A 62 -4.98 5.25 3.28
CA VAL A 62 -4.52 5.74 1.97
C VAL A 62 -3.69 4.68 1.24
N LEU A 63 -2.71 4.08 1.92
CA LEU A 63 -1.86 3.04 1.32
C LEU A 63 -2.67 1.79 0.95
N LYS A 64 -3.61 1.38 1.81
CA LYS A 64 -4.49 0.23 1.56
C LYS A 64 -5.44 0.46 0.38
N GLU A 65 -5.95 1.68 0.23
CA GLU A 65 -6.82 2.03 -0.89
C GLU A 65 -6.03 2.11 -2.21
N LYS A 66 -4.85 2.73 -2.18
CA LYS A 66 -4.01 2.90 -3.38
C LYS A 66 -3.26 1.64 -3.79
N LYS A 67 -3.02 0.71 -2.87
CA LYS A 67 -2.35 -0.59 -3.10
C LYS A 67 -0.98 -0.48 -3.80
N LYS A 68 -0.29 0.64 -3.61
CA LYS A 68 1.06 0.89 -4.15
C LYS A 68 1.88 1.73 -3.17
N PRO A 69 3.22 1.67 -3.22
CA PRO A 69 4.07 2.57 -2.45
C PRO A 69 3.86 4.02 -2.89
N LEU A 70 3.94 4.96 -1.95
CA LEU A 70 3.71 6.38 -2.19
C LEU A 70 4.76 7.23 -1.48
N HIS A 71 5.02 8.42 -2.02
CA HIS A 71 5.83 9.41 -1.33
C HIS A 71 5.06 10.03 -0.16
N PHE A 72 5.71 10.37 0.94
CA PHE A 72 5.03 10.91 2.14
C PHE A 72 4.23 12.20 1.86
N THR A 73 4.70 13.04 0.93
CA THR A 73 3.95 14.24 0.49
C THR A 73 2.68 13.89 -0.28
N GLU A 74 2.73 12.85 -1.12
CA GLU A 74 1.57 12.34 -1.85
C GLU A 74 0.56 11.73 -0.87
N ILE A 75 1.03 11.01 0.15
CA ILE A 75 0.17 10.49 1.22
C ILE A 75 -0.56 11.63 1.93
N ALA A 76 0.15 12.70 2.31
CA ALA A 76 -0.46 13.87 2.95
C ALA A 76 -1.54 14.50 2.04
N ALA A 77 -1.23 14.71 0.76
CA ALA A 77 -2.19 15.26 -0.19
C ALA A 77 -3.43 14.36 -0.37
N LEU A 78 -3.26 13.04 -0.33
CA LEU A 78 -4.37 12.10 -0.41
C LEU A 78 -5.22 12.08 0.86
N ILE A 79 -4.62 12.22 2.05
CA ILE A 79 -5.35 12.35 3.31
C ILE A 79 -6.32 13.55 3.25
N ASP A 80 -5.84 14.67 2.71
CA ASP A 80 -6.64 15.87 2.50
C ASP A 80 -7.70 15.67 1.42
N LYS A 81 -7.31 15.12 0.26
CA LYS A 81 -8.23 14.84 -0.85
C LYS A 81 -9.41 13.95 -0.44
N TYR A 82 -9.16 12.97 0.44
CA TYR A 82 -10.19 12.06 0.94
C TYR A 82 -10.90 12.56 2.20
N ASN A 83 -10.62 13.79 2.67
CA ASN A 83 -11.21 14.38 3.87
C ASN A 83 -11.14 13.44 5.08
N LEU A 84 -10.01 12.76 5.26
CA LEU A 84 -9.79 11.82 6.37
C LEU A 84 -9.46 12.54 7.69
N GLY A 85 -9.13 13.82 7.63
CA GLY A 85 -8.85 14.67 8.80
C GLY A 85 -9.74 15.91 8.82
N LYS A 86 -9.94 16.47 10.02
CA LYS A 86 -10.57 17.80 10.20
C LYS A 86 -9.65 18.95 9.81
N LYS A 87 -8.34 18.71 9.83
CA LYS A 87 -7.28 19.68 9.52
C LYS A 87 -6.42 19.15 8.39
N LYS A 88 -5.79 20.07 7.67
CA LYS A 88 -4.82 19.77 6.60
C LYS A 88 -3.69 18.89 7.12
N ALA A 89 -3.35 17.84 6.37
CA ALA A 89 -2.29 16.92 6.69
C ALA A 89 -0.93 17.55 6.39
N HIS A 90 -0.11 17.75 7.42
CA HIS A 90 1.24 18.27 7.24
C HIS A 90 2.19 17.15 6.78
N PRO A 91 2.93 17.31 5.67
CA PRO A 91 3.83 16.28 5.16
C PRO A 91 4.88 15.81 6.17
N GLN A 92 5.45 16.73 6.95
CA GLN A 92 6.43 16.38 7.99
C GLN A 92 5.82 15.49 9.09
N THR A 93 4.58 15.76 9.49
CA THR A 93 3.88 14.93 10.48
C THR A 93 3.60 13.55 9.92
N VAL A 94 3.16 13.46 8.65
CA VAL A 94 2.97 12.18 7.96
C VAL A 94 4.29 11.41 7.90
N HIS A 95 5.39 12.06 7.54
CA HIS A 95 6.72 11.46 7.53
C HIS A 95 7.15 10.92 8.90
N ASN A 96 6.99 11.72 9.96
CA ASN A 96 7.34 11.30 11.32
C ASN A 96 6.49 10.12 11.80
N GLU A 97 5.20 10.10 11.47
CA GLU A 97 4.31 8.99 11.84
C GLU A 97 4.56 7.72 11.01
N LEU A 98 5.03 7.86 9.77
CA LEU A 98 5.49 6.74 8.94
C LEU A 98 6.73 6.08 9.53
N ILE A 99 7.68 6.85 10.07
CA ILE A 99 8.90 6.32 10.70
C ILE A 99 8.58 5.60 12.01
N LYS A 100 7.68 6.16 12.83
CA LYS A 100 7.35 5.63 14.16
C LYS A 100 6.53 4.33 14.15
N ASP A 101 5.93 3.97 13.02
CA ASP A 101 4.99 2.85 12.93
C ASP A 101 5.59 1.70 12.11
N SER A 102 5.77 0.55 12.77
CA SER A 102 6.39 -0.64 12.19
C SER A 102 5.60 -1.27 11.04
N ARG A 103 4.33 -0.89 10.85
CA ARG A 103 3.52 -1.35 9.71
C ARG A 103 4.01 -0.77 8.38
N PHE A 104 4.76 0.32 8.42
CA PHE A 104 5.31 0.96 7.24
C PHE A 104 6.80 0.66 7.10
N VAL A 105 7.28 0.82 5.86
CA VAL A 105 8.68 0.62 5.53
C VAL A 105 9.11 1.64 4.49
N LEU A 106 10.27 2.27 4.75
CA LEU A 106 10.92 3.19 3.81
C LEU A 106 11.65 2.37 2.74
N ILE A 107 11.26 2.53 1.48
CA ILE A 107 11.78 1.76 0.34
C ILE A 107 12.51 2.63 -0.69
N GLY A 108 12.64 3.93 -0.44
CA GLY A 108 13.27 4.91 -1.32
C GLY A 108 13.17 6.30 -0.70
N ARG A 109 13.80 7.32 -1.30
CA ARG A 109 13.81 8.71 -0.79
C ARG A 109 12.38 9.21 -0.55
N GLY A 110 11.93 9.17 0.71
CA GLY A 110 10.58 9.55 1.12
C GLY A 110 9.44 8.62 0.65
N ILE A 111 9.74 7.46 0.05
CA ILE A 111 8.74 6.52 -0.46
C ILE A 111 8.48 5.43 0.59
N TYR A 112 7.22 5.29 0.98
CA TYR A 112 6.78 4.33 1.96
C TYR A 112 5.81 3.31 1.38
N ALA A 113 5.88 2.09 1.91
CA ALA A 113 5.01 0.98 1.58
C ALA A 113 4.50 0.29 2.85
N MET A 114 3.45 -0.53 2.72
CA MET A 114 3.04 -1.41 3.82
C MET A 114 3.99 -2.60 3.92
N ARG A 115 4.43 -2.94 5.13
CA ARG A 115 5.35 -4.05 5.39
C ARG A 115 4.76 -5.40 4.97
N GLU A 116 3.44 -5.57 5.14
CA GLU A 116 2.71 -6.78 4.74
C GLU A 116 2.78 -7.10 3.24
N TRP A 117 3.09 -6.11 2.40
CA TRP A 117 3.30 -6.34 0.96
C TRP A 117 4.63 -7.06 0.65
N GLY A 118 5.46 -7.31 1.66
CA GLY A 118 6.77 -7.95 1.53
C GLY A 118 7.90 -7.00 1.18
N TYR A 119 7.69 -5.69 1.34
CA TYR A 119 8.78 -4.72 1.27
C TYR A 119 9.56 -4.76 2.60
N GLN A 120 10.87 -4.62 2.51
CA GLN A 120 11.79 -4.62 3.65
C GLN A 120 12.66 -3.34 3.60
N GLU A 121 13.25 -2.97 4.73
CA GLU A 121 14.04 -1.73 4.90
C GLU A 121 15.29 -1.74 4.02
N GLY A 122 15.62 -0.62 3.39
CA GLY A 122 16.62 -0.57 2.33
C GLY A 122 16.04 -1.01 0.98
N THR A 123 16.51 -0.40 -0.09
CA THR A 123 15.80 -0.51 -1.37
C THR A 123 16.16 -1.83 -2.07
N ILE A 124 15.22 -2.45 -2.79
CA ILE A 124 15.55 -3.58 -3.70
C ILE A 124 16.64 -3.15 -4.67
N LYS A 125 16.66 -1.87 -5.04
CA LYS A 125 17.73 -1.25 -5.82
C LYS A 125 19.10 -1.41 -5.15
N ASP A 126 19.25 -1.22 -3.85
CA ASP A 126 20.55 -1.35 -3.18
C ASP A 126 21.03 -2.80 -3.21
N VAL A 127 20.13 -3.77 -3.02
CA VAL A 127 20.42 -5.21 -3.18
C VAL A 127 20.81 -5.55 -4.62
N LEU A 128 20.07 -5.03 -5.59
CA LEU A 128 20.37 -5.20 -7.02
C LEU A 128 21.73 -4.61 -7.39
N ILE A 129 22.06 -3.42 -6.88
CA ILE A 129 23.36 -2.79 -7.09
C ILE A 129 24.46 -3.63 -6.47
N ASP A 130 24.28 -4.12 -5.24
CA ASP A 130 25.28 -4.96 -4.57
C ASP A 130 25.54 -6.26 -5.33
N ILE A 131 24.49 -6.95 -5.79
CA ILE A 131 24.61 -8.18 -6.60
C ILE A 131 25.35 -7.89 -7.92
N LEU A 132 24.93 -6.86 -8.66
CA LEU A 132 25.54 -6.52 -9.95
C LEU A 132 26.98 -6.02 -9.80
N LYS A 133 27.29 -5.26 -8.74
CA LYS A 133 28.66 -4.83 -8.42
C LYS A 133 29.55 -6.00 -8.01
N LYS A 134 29.07 -6.91 -7.16
CA LYS A 134 29.82 -8.10 -6.73
C LYS A 134 30.17 -9.03 -7.89
N LYS A 135 29.29 -9.15 -8.87
CA LYS A 135 29.53 -9.98 -10.07
C LYS A 135 30.36 -9.26 -11.13
N ALA A 136 30.47 -7.93 -11.07
CA ALA A 136 31.24 -7.08 -11.97
C ALA A 136 30.99 -7.33 -13.49
N ARG A 137 29.82 -7.90 -13.84
CA ARG A 137 29.44 -8.22 -15.21
C ARG A 137 27.94 -7.98 -15.45
N PRO A 138 27.51 -7.65 -16.67
CA PRO A 138 26.10 -7.65 -17.03
C PRO A 138 25.49 -9.03 -16.76
N MET A 139 24.33 -9.07 -16.13
CA MET A 139 23.65 -10.32 -15.77
C MET A 139 22.31 -10.45 -16.49
N ASP A 140 21.93 -11.69 -16.78
CA ASP A 140 20.61 -11.99 -17.29
C ASP A 140 19.54 -11.71 -16.23
N LYS A 141 18.35 -11.33 -16.69
CA LYS A 141 17.21 -10.99 -15.84
C LYS A 141 16.83 -12.15 -14.92
N GLU A 142 16.83 -13.37 -15.43
CA GLU A 142 16.42 -14.56 -14.69
C GLU A 142 17.42 -14.89 -13.57
N ASP A 143 18.71 -14.68 -13.82
CA ASP A 143 19.76 -14.88 -12.83
C ASP A 143 19.75 -13.80 -11.74
N ILE A 144 19.52 -12.54 -12.11
CA ILE A 144 19.33 -11.46 -11.13
C ILE A 144 18.15 -11.78 -10.21
N ILE A 145 17.03 -12.26 -10.79
CA ILE A 145 15.86 -12.65 -10.00
C ILE A 145 16.24 -13.76 -9.02
N LYS A 146 16.96 -14.80 -9.45
CA LYS A 146 17.40 -15.89 -8.57
C LYS A 146 18.28 -15.37 -7.42
N GLU A 147 19.29 -14.54 -7.72
CA GLU A 147 20.20 -14.00 -6.71
C GLU A 147 19.48 -13.09 -5.71
N VAL A 148 18.56 -12.24 -6.18
CA VAL A 148 17.75 -11.39 -5.28
C VAL A 148 16.82 -12.26 -4.42
N LEU A 149 16.25 -13.34 -4.97
CA LEU A 149 15.41 -14.26 -4.20
C LEU A 149 16.20 -15.06 -3.16
N LYS A 150 17.49 -15.34 -3.39
CA LYS A 150 18.40 -15.92 -2.39
C LYS A 150 18.68 -14.93 -1.25
N ALA A 151 18.91 -13.67 -1.60
CA ALA A 151 19.22 -12.63 -0.62
C ALA A 151 17.96 -12.13 0.13
N ARG A 152 16.77 -12.20 -0.50
CA ARG A 152 15.56 -11.53 -0.01
C ARG A 152 14.27 -12.24 -0.43
N LYS A 153 13.35 -12.44 0.52
CA LYS A 153 12.00 -12.95 0.24
C LYS A 153 11.10 -11.85 -0.33
N VAL A 154 11.14 -11.66 -1.65
CA VAL A 154 10.33 -10.66 -2.38
C VAL A 154 9.63 -11.28 -3.59
N LYS A 155 8.57 -10.63 -4.09
CA LYS A 155 7.89 -11.07 -5.31
C LYS A 155 8.74 -10.74 -6.54
N LYS A 156 8.75 -11.62 -7.54
CA LYS A 156 9.42 -11.40 -8.83
C LYS A 156 9.02 -10.06 -9.48
N THR A 157 7.74 -9.71 -9.42
CA THR A 157 7.20 -8.45 -9.94
C THR A 157 7.88 -7.22 -9.33
N THR A 158 8.17 -7.25 -8.03
CA THR A 158 8.80 -6.13 -7.33
C THR A 158 10.26 -5.96 -7.75
N ILE A 159 10.97 -7.07 -8.00
CA ILE A 159 12.34 -7.06 -8.55
C ILE A 159 12.33 -6.42 -9.93
N MET A 160 11.41 -6.85 -10.80
CA MET A 160 11.27 -6.35 -12.16
C MET A 160 11.02 -4.84 -12.24
N ILE A 161 10.10 -4.32 -11.43
CA ILE A 161 9.81 -2.88 -11.40
C ILE A 161 11.06 -2.07 -11.02
N ASN A 162 11.87 -2.58 -10.09
CA ASN A 162 13.10 -1.90 -9.66
C ASN A 162 14.22 -2.03 -10.70
N LEU A 163 14.38 -3.19 -11.31
CA LEU A 163 15.40 -3.47 -12.32
C LEU A 163 15.17 -2.64 -13.60
N ASN A 164 13.91 -2.35 -13.93
CA ASN A 164 13.54 -1.49 -15.06
C ASN A 164 13.69 0.01 -14.78
N ASN A 165 14.24 0.42 -13.63
CA ASN A 165 14.46 1.83 -13.33
C ASN A 165 15.70 2.36 -14.08
N PRO A 166 15.52 3.19 -15.13
CA PRO A 166 16.62 3.63 -15.99
C PRO A 166 17.60 4.59 -15.31
N LYS A 167 17.25 5.08 -14.12
CA LYS A 167 18.11 5.97 -13.32
C LYS A 167 19.32 5.25 -12.74
N PHE A 168 19.22 3.94 -12.51
CA PHE A 168 20.23 3.16 -11.77
C PHE A 168 20.72 1.94 -12.53
N PHE A 169 19.91 1.40 -13.44
CA PHE A 169 20.25 0.21 -14.21
C PHE A 169 20.16 0.52 -15.70
N LYS A 170 21.06 -0.09 -16.48
CA LYS A 170 21.05 -0.04 -17.94
C LYS A 170 21.00 -1.45 -18.49
N LYS A 171 20.30 -1.62 -19.61
CA LYS A 171 20.26 -2.87 -20.35
C LYS A 171 21.21 -2.76 -21.54
N VAL A 172 22.17 -3.68 -21.63
CA VAL A 172 23.16 -3.79 -22.71
C VAL A 172 23.05 -5.21 -23.24
N ASP A 173 22.71 -5.36 -24.52
CA ASP A 173 22.61 -6.67 -25.21
C ASP A 173 21.80 -7.72 -24.45
N GLY A 174 20.60 -7.35 -23.98
CA GLY A 174 19.74 -8.27 -23.23
C GLY A 174 20.04 -8.34 -21.73
N HIS A 175 21.23 -7.93 -21.29
CA HIS A 175 21.72 -8.07 -19.92
C HIS A 175 21.64 -6.77 -19.14
N TYR A 176 21.47 -6.84 -17.82
CA TYR A 176 21.38 -5.68 -16.95
C TYR A 176 22.72 -5.40 -16.25
N SER A 177 23.09 -4.13 -16.17
CA SER A 177 24.25 -3.64 -15.42
C SER A 177 23.89 -2.38 -14.63
N VAL A 178 24.69 -2.07 -13.61
CA VAL A 178 24.58 -0.78 -12.92
C VAL A 178 25.04 0.32 -13.87
N LYS A 179 24.32 1.44 -13.89
CA LYS A 179 24.70 2.61 -14.68
C LYS A 179 25.93 3.30 -14.12
#